data_AF-A0A075MST4-F1
#
_entry.id   AF-A0A075MST4-F1
#
_cell.length_a   1.000
_cell.length_b   1.000
_cell.length_c   1.000
_cell.angle_alpha   90.00
_cell.angle_beta   90.00
_cell.angle_gamma   90.00
#
_symmetry.space_group_name_H-M   'P 1'
#
loop_
_entity.id
_entity.type
_entity.pdbx_description
1 polymer ?
#
loop_
_entity_poly.entity_id
_entity_poly.type
_entity_poly.pdbx_seq_one_letter_code
_entity_poly.pdbx_strand_id
1 'polypeptide(L)'
;MEGGPMIHKLIADTENIADALLINLEATFGTRVFESISAKISEEYLGGEMDIRAAIIYRPDLFERAFIGMLGDIGERILANIWCSKLREQFELDSSVTYHKAGDLVKCIQTIRARANRRSSP
;
A
#
# COMPACT_ATOMS: atom_id res chain seq x y z
N MET A 1 -28.29 -13.32 -6.47
CA MET A 1 -26.98 -13.56 -5.83
C MET A 1 -26.03 -13.95 -6.93
N GLU A 2 -25.02 -13.12 -7.22
CA GLU A 2 -23.76 -13.53 -7.88
C GLU A 2 -22.84 -12.30 -8.00
N GLY A 3 -22.04 -12.04 -6.95
CA GLY A 3 -20.94 -11.07 -6.95
C GLY A 3 -19.63 -11.66 -7.47
N GLY A 4 -19.70 -12.53 -8.48
CA GLY A 4 -18.70 -13.58 -8.75
C GLY A 4 -17.43 -13.22 -9.54
N PRO A 5 -17.36 -12.22 -10.44
CA PRO A 5 -16.11 -11.90 -11.15
C PRO A 5 -15.50 -10.53 -10.79
N MET A 6 -16.32 -9.54 -10.42
CA MET A 6 -15.90 -8.15 -10.20
C MET A 6 -15.10 -7.96 -8.90
N ILE A 7 -15.52 -8.62 -7.83
CA ILE A 7 -14.81 -8.56 -6.53
C ILE A 7 -13.41 -9.16 -6.66
N HIS A 8 -13.26 -10.24 -7.42
CA HIS A 8 -11.97 -10.92 -7.61
C HIS A 8 -10.93 -10.07 -8.33
N LYS A 9 -11.32 -9.30 -9.36
CA LYS A 9 -10.37 -8.43 -10.10
C LYS A 9 -9.96 -7.20 -9.28
N LEU A 10 -10.88 -6.64 -8.50
CA LEU A 10 -10.62 -5.51 -7.59
C LEU A 10 -9.61 -5.86 -6.50
N ILE A 11 -9.77 -7.05 -5.91
CA ILE A 11 -8.86 -7.57 -4.89
C ILE A 11 -7.48 -7.76 -5.52
N ALA A 12 -7.39 -8.38 -6.70
CA ALA A 12 -6.13 -8.61 -7.39
C ALA A 12 -5.32 -7.33 -7.66
N ASP A 13 -5.95 -6.23 -8.10
CA ASP A 13 -5.22 -4.97 -8.35
C ASP A 13 -4.68 -4.34 -7.06
N THR A 14 -5.44 -4.41 -5.96
CA THR A 14 -5.00 -3.87 -4.67
C THR A 14 -3.89 -4.74 -4.06
N GLU A 15 -4.02 -6.05 -4.21
CA GLU A 15 -3.03 -7.04 -3.78
C GLU A 15 -1.71 -6.87 -4.53
N ASN A 16 -1.74 -6.75 -5.85
CA ASN A 16 -0.54 -6.53 -6.66
C ASN A 16 0.20 -5.25 -6.26
N ILE A 17 -0.53 -4.19 -5.91
CA ILE A 17 0.07 -2.93 -5.45
C ILE A 17 0.64 -3.07 -4.05
N ALA A 18 -0.03 -3.79 -3.14
CA ALA A 18 0.50 -4.08 -1.83
C ALA A 18 1.80 -4.89 -1.91
N ASP A 19 1.81 -5.93 -2.76
CA ASP A 19 2.98 -6.77 -2.99
C ASP A 19 4.13 -5.96 -3.59
N ALA A 20 3.86 -5.14 -4.60
CA ALA A 20 4.85 -4.26 -5.19
C ALA A 20 5.38 -3.21 -4.20
N LEU A 21 4.54 -2.68 -3.32
CA LEU A 21 4.97 -1.76 -2.26
C LEU A 21 5.93 -2.47 -1.30
N LEU A 22 5.59 -3.68 -0.86
CA LEU A 22 6.43 -4.47 0.04
C LEU A 22 7.77 -4.82 -0.59
N ILE A 23 7.78 -5.31 -1.83
CA ILE A 23 9.02 -5.60 -2.59
C ILE A 23 9.90 -4.37 -2.68
N ASN A 24 9.31 -3.20 -2.93
CA ASN A 24 10.07 -1.96 -3.04
C ASN A 24 10.60 -1.44 -1.70
N LEU A 25 9.85 -1.66 -0.61
CA LEU A 25 10.32 -1.36 0.74
C LEU A 25 11.47 -2.30 1.11
N GLU A 26 11.33 -3.60 0.86
CA GLU A 26 12.38 -4.58 1.08
C GLU A 26 13.65 -4.24 0.28
N ALA A 27 13.51 -3.90 -1.00
CA ALA A 27 14.64 -3.47 -1.83
C ALA A 27 15.30 -2.16 -1.33
N THR A 28 14.54 -1.29 -0.66
CA THR A 28 15.05 -0.01 -0.13
C THR A 28 15.86 -0.21 1.15
N PHE A 29 15.41 -1.08 2.05
CA PHE A 29 16.05 -1.30 3.35
C PHE A 29 17.00 -2.51 3.38
N GLY A 30 16.84 -3.44 2.44
CA GLY A 30 17.39 -4.79 2.51
C GLY A 30 16.55 -5.71 3.40
N THR A 31 16.52 -7.00 3.06
CA THR A 31 15.67 -8.03 3.68
C THR A 31 15.70 -7.99 5.20
N ARG A 32 16.88 -8.05 5.82
CA ARG A 32 17.00 -8.12 7.30
C ARG A 32 16.43 -6.89 8.02
N VAL A 33 16.64 -5.70 7.46
CA VAL A 33 16.12 -4.46 8.08
C VAL A 33 14.62 -4.38 7.86
N PHE A 34 14.16 -4.72 6.66
CA PHE A 34 12.74 -4.76 6.33
C PHE A 34 11.96 -5.75 7.20
N GLU A 35 12.48 -6.97 7.42
CA GLU A 35 11.88 -7.95 8.34
C GLU A 35 11.77 -7.41 9.75
N SER A 36 12.81 -6.71 10.24
CA SER A 36 12.83 -6.15 11.59
C SER A 36 11.84 -4.98 11.75
N ILE A 37 11.75 -4.10 10.74
CA ILE A 37 10.71 -3.05 10.67
C ILE A 37 9.32 -3.71 10.63
N SER A 38 9.19 -4.78 9.85
CA SER A 38 7.90 -5.42 9.64
C SER A 38 7.37 -6.10 10.90
N ALA A 39 8.26 -6.81 11.60
CA ALA A 39 7.94 -7.41 12.89
C ALA A 39 7.52 -6.35 13.91
N LYS A 40 8.28 -5.24 14.02
CA LYS A 40 7.94 -4.13 14.93
C LYS A 40 6.60 -3.48 14.62
N ILE A 41 6.32 -3.21 13.35
CA ILE A 41 5.02 -2.66 12.95
C ILE A 41 3.89 -3.64 13.30
N SER A 42 4.07 -4.92 12.99
CA SER A 42 3.09 -5.96 13.29
C SER A 42 2.81 -6.07 14.81
N GLU A 43 3.86 -6.18 15.62
CA GLU A 43 3.76 -6.37 17.07
C GLU A 43 3.28 -5.11 17.80
N GLU A 44 3.89 -3.96 17.53
CA GLU A 44 3.68 -2.75 18.33
C GLU A 44 2.49 -1.90 17.85
N TYR A 45 2.11 -2.00 16.57
CA TYR A 45 1.08 -1.12 15.97
C TYR A 45 -0.15 -1.87 15.44
N LEU A 46 0.01 -3.14 15.04
CA LEU A 46 -1.07 -3.95 14.48
C LEU A 46 -1.61 -5.00 15.45
N GLY A 47 -1.08 -5.04 16.68
CA GLY A 47 -1.53 -5.96 17.74
C GLY A 47 -1.12 -7.41 17.52
N GLY A 48 -0.18 -7.69 16.61
CA GLY A 48 0.33 -9.04 16.31
C GLY A 48 -0.62 -9.96 15.54
N GLU A 49 -1.87 -9.54 15.30
CA GLU A 49 -2.87 -10.36 14.60
C GLU A 49 -2.94 -10.07 13.10
N MET A 50 -2.50 -8.88 12.67
CA MET A 50 -2.58 -8.44 11.28
C MET A 50 -1.17 -8.29 10.70
N ASP A 51 -0.90 -9.02 9.62
CA ASP A 51 0.33 -8.84 8.86
C ASP A 51 0.31 -7.52 8.05
N ILE A 52 1.49 -7.08 7.62
CA ILE A 52 1.65 -5.79 6.93
C ILE A 52 0.95 -5.75 5.59
N ARG A 53 0.93 -6.86 4.84
CA ARG A 53 0.25 -6.93 3.55
C ARG A 53 -1.24 -6.68 3.74
N ALA A 54 -1.84 -7.36 4.72
CA ALA A 54 -3.23 -7.16 5.11
C ALA A 54 -3.48 -5.72 5.60
N ALA A 55 -2.54 -5.13 6.34
CA ALA A 55 -2.65 -3.73 6.76
C ALA A 55 -2.66 -2.78 5.56
N ILE A 56 -1.76 -2.92 4.58
CA ILE A 56 -1.75 -2.08 3.37
C ILE A 56 -3.08 -2.18 2.60
N ILE A 57 -3.63 -3.39 2.48
CA ILE A 57 -4.86 -3.63 1.73
C ILE A 57 -6.07 -3.09 2.51
N TYR A 58 -6.28 -3.52 3.75
CA TYR A 58 -7.54 -3.31 4.46
C TYR A 58 -7.53 -2.07 5.36
N ARG A 59 -6.37 -1.70 5.89
CA ARG A 59 -6.18 -0.57 6.81
C ARG A 59 -4.95 0.27 6.43
N PRO A 60 -4.89 0.80 5.19
CA PRO A 60 -3.73 1.56 4.72
C PRO A 60 -3.42 2.76 5.63
N ASP A 61 -4.44 3.32 6.30
CA ASP A 61 -4.29 4.36 7.31
C ASP A 61 -3.45 3.93 8.52
N LEU A 62 -3.58 2.68 8.94
CA LEU A 62 -2.91 2.14 10.11
C LEU A 62 -1.48 1.77 9.76
N PHE A 63 -1.27 1.12 8.60
CA PHE A 63 0.07 0.85 8.09
C PHE A 63 0.89 2.14 7.91
N GLU A 64 0.35 3.14 7.21
CA GLU A 64 1.05 4.39 6.94
C GLU A 64 1.44 5.10 8.24
N ARG A 65 0.51 5.18 9.21
CA ARG A 65 0.78 5.78 10.52
C ARG A 65 1.83 5.01 11.30
N ALA A 66 1.80 3.68 11.28
CA ALA A 66 2.81 2.86 11.95
C ALA A 66 4.20 3.05 11.33
N PHE A 67 4.26 3.00 9.99
CA PHE A 67 5.50 3.14 9.24
C PHE A 67 6.13 4.52 9.43
N ILE A 68 5.34 5.59 9.31
CA ILE A 68 5.80 6.97 9.55
C ILE A 68 6.08 7.20 11.04
N GLY A 69 5.28 6.64 11.96
CA GLY A 69 5.53 6.74 13.39
C GLY A 69 6.88 6.16 13.79
N MET A 70 7.27 5.05 13.16
CA MET A 70 8.54 4.39 13.41
C MET A 70 9.73 5.12 12.76
N LEU A 71 9.57 5.67 11.56
CA LEU A 71 10.68 6.21 10.75
C LEU A 71 10.70 7.75 10.64
N GLY A 72 9.70 8.42 11.21
CA GLY A 72 9.47 9.85 11.06
C GLY A 72 9.33 10.30 9.60
N ASP A 73 9.79 11.52 9.32
CA ASP A 73 9.77 12.14 8.00
C ASP A 73 10.47 11.32 6.91
N ILE A 74 11.43 10.46 7.29
CA ILE A 74 12.10 9.56 6.34
C ILE A 74 11.12 8.52 5.82
N GLY A 75 10.25 7.97 6.67
CA GLY A 75 9.22 7.03 6.27
C GLY A 75 8.26 7.63 5.25
N GLU A 76 7.82 8.87 5.50
CA GLU A 76 6.94 9.60 4.58
C GLU A 76 7.60 9.81 3.21
N ARG A 77 8.88 10.23 3.19
CA ARG A 77 9.63 10.41 1.94
C ARG A 77 9.83 9.11 1.16
N ILE A 78 10.05 8.00 1.87
CA ILE A 78 10.20 6.67 1.25
C ILE A 78 8.88 6.25 0.59
N LEU A 79 7.76 6.38 1.30
CA LEU A 79 6.44 6.08 0.74
C LEU A 79 6.14 6.97 -0.47
N ALA A 80 6.41 8.27 -0.38
CA ALA A 80 6.24 9.19 -1.49
C ALA A 80 7.07 8.77 -2.71
N ASN A 81 8.35 8.43 -2.52
CA ASN A 81 9.23 8.02 -3.61
C ASN A 81 8.79 6.71 -4.27
N ILE A 82 8.51 5.68 -3.47
CA ILE A 82 8.06 4.37 -3.99
C ILE A 82 6.75 4.56 -4.76
N TRP A 83 5.80 5.31 -4.20
CA TRP A 83 4.51 5.52 -4.82
C TRP A 83 4.62 6.31 -6.12
N CYS A 84 5.26 7.48 -6.08
CA CYS A 84 5.24 8.45 -7.17
C CYS A 84 6.16 8.07 -8.33
N SER A 85 7.20 7.27 -8.06
CA SER A 85 8.11 6.78 -9.09
C SER A 85 7.78 5.33 -9.46
N LYS A 86 7.99 4.40 -8.54
CA LYS A 86 8.05 2.97 -8.88
C LYS A 86 6.68 2.37 -9.15
N LEU A 87 5.72 2.58 -8.26
CA LEU A 87 4.37 2.03 -8.42
C LEU A 87 3.61 2.76 -9.52
N ARG A 88 3.80 4.07 -9.65
CA ARG A 88 3.18 4.85 -10.73
C ARG A 88 3.60 4.34 -12.11
N GLU A 89 4.89 4.08 -12.31
CA GLU A 89 5.41 3.54 -13.56
C GLU A 89 4.94 2.10 -13.78
N GLN A 90 5.08 1.23 -12.78
CA GLN A 90 4.75 -0.19 -12.89
C GLN A 90 3.27 -0.47 -13.19
N PHE A 91 2.37 0.37 -12.69
CA PHE A 91 0.91 0.19 -12.83
C PHE A 91 0.25 1.25 -13.71
N GLU A 92 1.03 2.07 -14.42
CA GLU A 92 0.56 3.15 -15.29
C GLU A 92 -0.47 4.07 -14.59
N LEU A 93 -0.19 4.43 -13.33
CA LEU A 93 -1.11 5.24 -12.54
C LEU A 93 -1.09 6.69 -13.04
N ASP A 94 -2.29 7.24 -13.26
CA ASP A 94 -2.46 8.68 -13.49
C ASP A 94 -1.81 9.51 -12.37
N SER A 95 -1.32 10.69 -12.74
CA SER A 95 -0.96 11.79 -11.83
C SER A 95 -1.95 12.08 -10.70
N SER A 96 -3.24 11.78 -10.88
CA SER A 96 -4.25 11.94 -9.83
C SER A 96 -4.08 10.96 -8.64
N VAL A 97 -3.26 9.91 -8.76
CA VAL A 97 -2.99 8.89 -7.73
C VAL A 97 -1.57 9.08 -7.22
N THR A 98 -1.37 10.16 -6.48
CA THR A 98 -0.04 10.59 -6.03
C THR A 98 -0.03 10.73 -4.52
N TYR A 99 1.04 10.22 -3.90
CA TYR A 99 1.31 10.35 -2.49
C TYR A 99 2.13 11.62 -2.26
N HIS A 100 1.58 12.62 -1.57
CA HIS A 100 2.30 13.85 -1.24
C HIS A 100 2.58 13.97 0.24
N LYS A 101 1.68 13.44 1.08
CA LYS A 101 1.78 13.52 2.52
C LYS A 101 1.14 12.34 3.23
N ALA A 102 1.45 12.21 4.52
CA ALA A 102 0.75 11.30 5.41
C ALA A 102 -0.79 11.42 5.29
N GLY A 103 -1.46 10.29 5.16
CA GLY A 103 -2.89 10.14 4.92
C GLY A 103 -3.25 9.97 3.43
N ASP A 104 -2.29 10.14 2.52
CA ASP A 104 -2.55 9.96 1.09
C ASP A 104 -2.57 8.49 0.68
N LEU A 105 -1.91 7.58 1.42
CA LEU A 105 -1.91 6.15 1.07
C LEU A 105 -3.34 5.60 0.97
N VAL A 106 -4.20 5.95 1.92
CA VAL A 106 -5.63 5.59 1.91
C VAL A 106 -6.30 6.08 0.64
N LYS A 107 -6.09 7.34 0.27
CA LYS A 107 -6.72 7.95 -0.91
C LYS A 107 -6.24 7.26 -2.18
N CYS A 108 -4.96 6.94 -2.26
CA CYS A 108 -4.40 6.31 -3.43
C CYS A 108 -4.98 4.89 -3.62
N ILE A 109 -4.98 4.07 -2.56
CA ILE A 109 -5.58 2.72 -2.57
C ILE A 109 -7.08 2.78 -2.90
N GLN A 110 -7.83 3.73 -2.33
CA GLN A 110 -9.25 3.93 -2.64
C GLN A 110 -9.46 4.34 -4.10
N THR A 111 -8.59 5.17 -4.67
CA THR A 111 -8.70 5.62 -6.06
C THR A 111 -8.43 4.47 -7.03
N ILE A 112 -7.45 3.62 -6.73
CA ILE A 112 -7.19 2.38 -7.48
C ILE A 112 -8.44 1.50 -7.46
N ARG A 113 -9.01 1.27 -6.28
CA ARG A 113 -10.25 0.49 -6.12
C ARG A 113 -11.40 1.06 -6.94
N ALA A 114 -11.57 2.38 -6.93
CA ALA A 114 -12.60 3.04 -7.72
C ALA A 114 -12.38 2.92 -9.24
N ARG A 115 -11.13 2.87 -9.70
CA ARG A 115 -10.80 2.69 -11.13
C ARG A 115 -11.11 1.29 -11.63
N ALA A 116 -10.79 0.27 -10.84
CA ALA A 116 -11.16 -1.10 -11.16
C ALA A 116 -12.69 -1.25 -11.33
N ASN A 117 -13.47 -0.51 -10.55
CA ASN A 117 -14.92 -0.45 -10.69
C ASN A 117 -15.39 0.28 -11.98
N ARG A 118 -14.71 1.36 -12.40
CA ARG A 118 -15.09 2.15 -13.58
C ARG A 118 -14.73 1.51 -14.92
N ARG A 119 -13.60 0.79 -15.01
CA ARG A 119 -13.20 0.04 -16.22
C ARG A 119 -14.08 -1.19 -16.49
N SER A 120 -15.06 -1.43 -15.63
CA SER A 120 -15.96 -2.60 -15.66
C SER A 120 -17.43 -2.20 -15.89
N SER A 121 -17.71 -0.92 -16.17
CA SER A 121 -19.03 -0.46 -16.63
C SER A 121 -19.04 -0.43 -18.16
N PRO A 122 -20.01 -1.09 -18.83
CA PRO A 122 -20.14 -1.08 -20.29
C PRO A 122 -20.43 0.31 -20.85
#